data_AF-A0A522W6H2-F1
#
_entry.id   AF-A0A522W6H2-F1
#
_cell.length_a   1.000
_cell.length_b   1.000
_cell.length_c   1.000
_cell.angle_alpha   90.00
_cell.angle_beta   90.00
_cell.angle_gamma   90.00
#
_symmetry.space_group_name_H-M   'P 1'
#
loop_
_entity.id
_entity.type
_entity.pdbx_description
1 polymer ?
#
loop_
_entity_poly.entity_id
_entity_poly.type
_entity_poly.pdbx_seq_one_letter_code
_entity_poly.pdbx_strand_id
1 'polypeptide(L)'
;MAGSNITLTVLGGGGNETLRISVSGLAAVATSGAYADLSGKPTLGTSAALDVDTDTTLAANSDVKVASQAAIRAYVAANAGPDLTPDIGGLWLAMARLSASTAPEQSGQEVADEFDDATGISSLGGATVASGYLSNPGGQTQIAQATGTAIGDMTGSGGVAAAFDGTTAQTNAQGAGNAGGAGFVGKDWGAGVTKTLTGFKVYGTSNGGFDSASYGTVTISLHGNSVNDPVTSTSLFSVSGVSSTASAIFAQLSGIT
;
A
#
# COMPACT_ATOMS: atom_id res chain seq x y z
N MET A 1 36.03 29.76 70.95
CA MET A 1 34.56 29.66 70.97
C MET A 1 34.09 30.46 72.17
N ALA A 2 33.42 31.59 71.96
CA ALA A 2 32.90 32.39 73.06
C ALA A 2 31.70 31.64 73.64
N GLY A 3 31.81 31.18 74.89
CA GLY A 3 30.73 30.45 75.56
C GLY A 3 29.49 31.33 75.68
N SER A 4 28.32 30.78 75.35
CA SER A 4 27.06 31.47 75.58
C SER A 4 26.83 31.61 77.08
N ASN A 5 26.93 32.83 77.59
CA ASN A 5 26.72 33.10 79.00
C ASN A 5 25.21 33.30 79.22
N ILE A 6 24.58 32.32 79.86
CA ILE A 6 23.22 32.42 80.39
C ILE A 6 23.30 33.22 81.69
N THR A 7 22.60 34.34 81.76
CA THR A 7 22.47 35.14 82.97
C THR A 7 21.06 34.97 83.54
N LEU A 8 20.96 34.67 84.82
CA LEU A 8 19.72 34.63 85.57
C LEU A 8 19.61 35.88 86.44
N THR A 9 18.52 36.62 86.31
CA THR A 9 18.24 37.79 87.16
C THR A 9 16.89 37.61 87.82
N VAL A 10 16.85 37.71 89.15
CA VAL A 10 15.60 37.77 89.91
C VAL A 10 15.10 39.21 89.90
N LEU A 11 13.86 39.41 89.45
CA LEU A 11 13.22 40.72 89.41
C LEU A 11 12.16 40.79 90.53
N GLY A 12 12.43 41.59 91.57
CA GLY A 12 11.55 41.82 92.73
C GLY A 12 12.06 41.17 94.03
N GLY A 13 11.89 41.85 95.17
CA GLY A 13 12.37 41.44 96.49
C GLY A 13 11.27 41.09 97.50
N GLY A 14 10.25 40.34 97.07
CA GLY A 14 9.13 39.89 97.90
C GLY A 14 8.41 38.70 97.26
N GLY A 15 7.56 37.99 98.03
CA GLY A 15 7.11 36.59 97.85
C GLY A 15 6.55 36.08 96.51
N ASN A 16 6.55 36.89 95.45
CA ASN A 16 6.33 36.46 94.06
C ASN A 16 7.52 36.92 93.19
N GLU A 17 8.65 36.22 93.30
CA GLU A 17 9.85 36.51 92.49
C GLU A 17 9.65 36.04 91.04
N THR A 18 9.90 36.91 90.07
CA THR A 18 9.94 36.53 88.65
C THR A 18 11.39 36.32 88.23
N LEU A 19 11.72 35.10 87.80
CA LEU A 19 13.02 34.76 87.26
C LEU A 19 13.09 35.13 85.78
N ARG A 20 14.01 36.02 85.40
CA ARG A 20 14.31 36.31 84.00
C ARG A 20 15.62 35.63 83.59
N ILE A 21 15.56 34.87 82.50
CA ILE A 21 16.74 34.24 81.89
C ILE A 21 17.11 35.02 80.63
N SER A 22 18.35 35.47 80.56
CA SER A 22 18.91 36.17 79.40
C SER A 22 20.08 35.37 78.84
N VAL A 23 19.98 34.94 77.59
CA VAL A 23 21.08 34.23 76.90
C VAL A 23 21.82 35.21 76.01
N SER A 24 23.13 35.33 76.21
CA SER A 24 24.01 36.17 75.38
C SER A 24 24.97 35.31 74.54
N GLY A 25 25.40 35.81 73.38
CA GLY A 25 26.33 35.10 72.51
C GLY A 25 25.73 33.90 71.77
N LEU A 26 24.45 33.99 71.39
CA LEU A 26 23.86 33.04 70.43
C LEU A 26 24.53 33.21 69.06
N ALA A 27 24.67 32.11 68.32
CA ALA A 27 25.13 32.19 66.93
C ALA A 27 24.13 33.00 66.09
N ALA A 28 24.61 33.73 65.08
CA ALA A 28 23.75 34.57 64.22
C ALA A 28 22.54 33.80 63.66
N VAL A 29 22.77 32.55 63.19
CA VAL A 29 21.73 31.63 62.72
C VAL A 29 20.63 31.35 63.75
N ALA A 30 20.98 31.29 65.04
CA ALA A 30 20.02 31.04 66.12
C ALA A 30 19.13 32.25 66.41
N THR A 31 19.56 33.45 66.02
CA THR A 31 18.78 34.68 66.19
C THR A 31 17.95 35.04 64.97
N SER A 32 18.46 34.82 63.75
CA SER A 32 17.77 35.19 62.51
C SER A 32 16.92 34.06 61.92
N GLY A 33 17.27 32.80 62.22
CA GLY A 33 16.74 31.63 61.51
C GLY A 33 17.17 31.53 60.03
N ALA A 34 17.98 32.47 59.54
CA ALA A 34 18.37 32.54 58.14
C ALA A 34 19.53 31.57 57.88
N TYR A 35 19.36 30.70 56.88
CA TYR A 35 20.42 29.79 56.45
C TYR A 35 21.68 30.55 56.00
N ALA A 36 21.53 31.77 55.50
CA ALA A 36 22.62 32.65 55.07
C ALA A 36 23.70 32.86 56.14
N ASP A 37 23.33 32.86 57.42
CA ASP A 37 24.18 33.23 58.55
C ASP A 37 25.22 32.16 58.95
N LEU A 38 25.14 30.97 58.39
CA LEU A 38 26.20 29.96 58.53
C LEU A 38 27.45 30.42 57.75
N SER A 39 28.65 30.25 58.32
CA SER A 39 29.94 30.46 57.62
C SER A 39 30.61 29.12 57.33
N GLY A 40 31.55 29.08 56.37
CA GLY A 40 32.27 27.85 56.01
C GLY A 40 31.41 26.75 55.37
N LYS A 41 30.25 27.10 54.81
CA LYS A 41 29.41 26.17 54.06
C LYS A 41 30.15 25.68 52.81
N PRO A 42 30.03 24.39 52.44
CA PRO A 42 30.46 23.92 51.13
C PRO A 42 29.83 24.78 50.02
N THR A 43 30.62 25.18 49.03
CA THR A 43 30.08 25.77 47.80
C THR A 43 29.29 24.70 47.09
N LEU A 44 27.96 24.75 47.22
CA LEU A 44 27.08 23.92 46.40
C LEU A 44 27.18 24.46 44.98
N GLY A 45 27.65 23.64 44.03
CA GLY A 45 27.72 24.01 42.63
C GLY A 45 26.37 24.53 42.13
N THR A 46 26.37 25.36 41.08
CA THR A 46 25.18 26.06 40.54
C THR A 46 24.10 25.15 39.95
N SER A 47 24.14 23.84 40.17
CA SER A 47 23.19 22.85 39.66
C SER A 47 21.74 23.06 40.08
N ALA A 48 21.45 23.95 41.04
CA ALA A 48 20.10 24.15 41.57
C ALA A 48 19.29 25.27 40.91
N ALA A 49 19.85 26.08 40.00
CA ALA A 49 19.12 27.26 39.48
C ALA A 49 18.80 27.21 37.98
N LEU A 50 19.45 26.36 37.20
CA LEU A 50 19.23 26.34 35.76
C LEU A 50 19.52 24.95 35.22
N ASP A 51 18.51 24.34 34.60
CA ASP A 51 18.60 23.07 33.87
C ASP A 51 19.44 23.31 32.59
N VAL A 52 20.75 23.55 32.77
CA VAL A 52 21.70 23.86 31.70
C VAL A 52 22.14 22.54 31.09
N ASP A 53 21.19 21.89 30.44
CA ASP A 53 21.53 21.04 29.33
C ASP A 53 21.44 21.89 28.06
N THR A 54 22.53 22.59 27.76
CA THR A 54 22.68 23.36 26.51
C THR A 54 23.19 22.48 25.36
N ASP A 55 23.43 21.19 25.61
CA ASP A 55 23.87 20.27 24.56
C ASP A 55 22.66 19.89 23.70
N THR A 56 22.70 20.36 22.44
CA THR A 56 21.65 20.11 21.46
C THR A 56 21.93 18.86 20.62
N THR A 57 23.04 18.16 20.87
CA THR A 57 23.43 16.97 20.12
C THR A 57 22.79 15.71 20.72
N LEU A 58 22.27 14.81 19.88
CA LEU A 58 21.80 13.49 20.31
C LEU A 58 22.97 12.54 20.63
N ALA A 59 24.21 13.03 20.48
CA ALA A 59 25.38 12.22 20.73
C ALA A 59 25.39 11.85 22.22
N ALA A 60 25.58 10.55 22.49
CA ALA A 60 25.90 10.04 23.81
C ALA A 60 27.32 10.45 24.25
N ASN A 61 27.67 11.74 24.13
CA ASN A 61 28.92 12.32 24.63
C ASN A 61 28.77 12.84 26.08
N SER A 62 27.54 12.97 26.57
CA SER A 62 27.26 12.96 28.00
C SER A 62 27.10 11.50 28.43
N ASP A 63 27.66 11.15 29.58
CA ASP A 63 27.83 9.80 30.18
C ASP A 63 26.50 9.07 30.51
N VAL A 64 25.42 9.35 29.77
CA VAL A 64 24.04 8.99 30.05
C VAL A 64 23.40 8.40 28.79
N LYS A 65 22.79 7.22 28.94
CA LYS A 65 22.04 6.52 27.86
C LYS A 65 20.77 7.24 27.39
N VAL A 66 20.43 8.37 28.01
CA VAL A 66 19.20 9.13 27.80
C VAL A 66 19.60 10.53 27.35
N ALA A 67 19.20 10.91 26.15
CA ALA A 67 19.42 12.25 25.62
C ALA A 67 18.70 13.30 26.48
N SER A 68 19.25 14.51 26.51
CA SER A 68 18.67 15.61 27.26
C SER A 68 17.34 16.09 26.69
N GLN A 69 16.54 16.77 27.50
CA GLN A 69 15.33 17.43 27.01
C GLN A 69 15.62 18.47 25.92
N ALA A 70 16.79 19.11 25.94
CA ALA A 70 17.23 20.07 24.93
C ALA A 70 17.60 19.39 23.61
N ALA A 71 18.35 18.29 23.66
CA ALA A 71 18.67 17.46 22.49
C ALA A 71 17.41 16.85 21.86
N ILE A 72 16.47 16.36 22.66
CA ILE A 72 15.18 15.85 22.19
C ILE A 72 14.38 16.98 21.51
N ARG A 73 14.31 18.16 22.13
CA ARG A 73 13.61 19.32 21.54
C ARG A 73 14.24 19.77 20.23
N ALA A 74 15.57 19.84 20.16
CA ALA A 74 16.29 20.22 18.95
C ALA A 74 16.07 19.20 17.82
N TYR A 75 16.13 17.90 18.14
CA TYR A 75 15.81 16.83 17.20
C TYR A 75 14.39 16.93 16.67
N VAL A 76 13.40 17.05 17.56
CA VAL A 76 12.00 17.17 17.17
C VAL A 76 11.79 18.44 16.35
N ALA A 77 12.42 19.57 16.67
CA ALA A 77 12.30 20.78 15.85
C ALA A 77 12.97 20.66 14.46
N ALA A 78 14.05 19.90 14.34
CA ALA A 78 14.73 19.66 13.06
C ALA A 78 14.01 18.62 12.18
N ASN A 79 13.32 17.66 12.81
CA ASN A 79 12.75 16.49 12.13
C ASN A 79 11.22 16.47 12.08
N ALA A 80 10.53 17.16 12.99
CA ALA A 80 9.14 17.53 12.80
C ALA A 80 9.15 18.74 11.87
N GLY A 81 8.74 18.55 10.62
CA GLY A 81 8.51 19.66 9.69
C GLY A 81 7.60 20.73 10.32
N PRO A 82 7.52 21.94 9.74
CA PRO A 82 6.90 23.12 10.36
C PRO A 82 5.44 22.98 10.80
N ASP A 83 4.77 21.87 10.52
CA ASP A 83 3.41 21.64 10.97
C ASP A 83 3.09 20.14 10.97
N LEU A 84 2.82 19.57 12.15
CA LEU A 84 2.11 18.29 12.24
C LEU A 84 0.59 18.49 12.24
N THR A 85 0.10 19.74 12.16
CA THR A 85 -1.26 19.96 11.69
C THR A 85 -1.19 19.94 10.16
N PRO A 86 -1.93 19.07 9.48
CA PRO A 86 -1.98 19.12 8.03
C PRO A 86 -2.62 20.46 7.67
N ASP A 87 -1.81 21.49 7.35
CA ASP A 87 -2.30 22.61 6.56
C ASP A 87 -2.82 21.97 5.27
N ILE A 88 -4.14 21.91 5.19
CA ILE A 88 -4.89 21.31 4.10
C ILE A 88 -4.41 21.89 2.76
N GLY A 89 -3.90 23.13 2.74
CA GLY A 89 -3.28 23.74 1.57
C GLY A 89 -1.99 23.07 1.08
N GLY A 90 -1.13 22.60 1.99
CA GLY A 90 0.11 21.90 1.65
C GLY A 90 -0.14 20.49 1.12
N LEU A 91 -1.14 19.79 1.70
CA LEU A 91 -1.59 18.49 1.22
C LEU A 91 -2.23 18.60 -0.17
N TRP A 92 -3.02 19.65 -0.42
CA TRP A 92 -3.60 19.92 -1.74
C TRP A 92 -2.53 20.22 -2.79
N LEU A 93 -1.46 20.94 -2.45
CA LEU A 93 -0.36 21.19 -3.40
C LEU A 93 0.48 19.94 -3.66
N ALA A 94 0.64 19.06 -2.66
CA ALA A 94 1.28 17.76 -2.82
C ALA A 94 0.43 16.79 -3.66
N MET A 95 -0.89 16.73 -3.42
CA MET A 95 -1.84 15.98 -4.26
C MET A 95 -1.91 16.54 -5.68
N ALA A 96 -1.83 17.86 -5.85
CA ALA A 96 -1.78 18.49 -7.16
C ALA A 96 -0.49 18.15 -7.92
N ARG A 97 0.66 18.05 -7.23
CA ARG A 97 1.93 17.58 -7.82
C ARG A 97 1.96 16.08 -8.11
N LEU A 98 1.20 15.28 -7.35
CA LEU A 98 0.99 13.87 -7.64
C LEU A 98 0.05 13.68 -8.85
N SER A 99 -0.95 14.56 -9.01
CA SER A 99 -1.86 14.56 -10.18
C SER A 99 -1.26 15.24 -11.41
N ALA A 100 -0.31 16.16 -11.23
CA ALA A 100 0.41 16.80 -12.31
C ALA A 100 1.58 15.90 -12.72
N SER A 101 1.25 14.87 -13.51
CA SER A 101 2.21 14.13 -14.32
C SER A 101 2.99 15.10 -15.20
N THR A 102 4.11 15.62 -14.69
CA THR A 102 5.08 16.42 -15.44
C THR A 102 6.45 15.77 -15.44
N ALA A 103 6.52 14.44 -15.46
CA ALA A 103 7.72 13.74 -15.89
C ALA A 103 7.66 13.59 -17.41
N PRO A 104 8.69 14.05 -18.16
CA PRO A 104 8.72 13.90 -19.61
C PRO A 104 8.72 12.42 -19.95
N GLU A 105 7.85 12.03 -20.89
CA GLU A 105 7.78 10.70 -21.48
C GLU A 105 9.18 10.28 -21.95
N GLN A 106 9.89 9.47 -21.15
CA GLN A 106 11.00 8.69 -21.67
C GLN A 106 10.40 7.57 -22.49
N SER A 107 10.24 7.87 -23.78
CA SER A 107 10.13 6.94 -24.89
C SER A 107 10.58 5.52 -24.52
N GLY A 108 9.62 4.63 -24.27
CA GLY A 108 9.79 3.19 -24.43
C GLY A 108 10.05 2.36 -23.17
N GLN A 109 10.04 2.94 -21.97
CA GLN A 109 9.78 2.15 -20.75
C GLN A 109 8.59 2.77 -20.05
N GLU A 110 7.40 2.30 -20.44
CA GLU A 110 6.22 2.40 -19.61
C GLU A 110 6.64 1.88 -18.24
N VAL A 111 6.75 2.79 -17.27
CA VAL A 111 6.72 2.43 -15.86
C VAL A 111 5.37 1.74 -15.75
N ALA A 112 5.39 0.40 -15.75
CA ALA A 112 4.23 -0.35 -15.30
C ALA A 112 3.86 0.31 -13.98
N ASP A 113 2.70 0.98 -13.96
CA ASP A 113 2.21 1.59 -12.75
C ASP A 113 2.26 0.49 -11.69
N GLU A 114 2.80 0.79 -10.52
CA GLU A 114 3.00 -0.19 -9.44
C GLU A 114 1.66 -0.82 -8.97
N PHE A 115 0.55 -0.35 -9.56
CA PHE A 115 -0.82 -0.78 -9.36
C PHE A 115 -1.49 -1.44 -10.59
N ASP A 116 -0.86 -1.50 -11.76
CA ASP A 116 -1.47 -2.07 -12.97
C ASP A 116 -1.42 -3.60 -13.03
N ASP A 117 -0.58 -4.24 -12.21
CA ASP A 117 -0.70 -5.66 -11.92
C ASP A 117 -0.93 -5.89 -10.42
N ALA A 118 -1.93 -6.71 -10.10
CA ALA A 118 -2.26 -7.06 -8.73
C ALA A 118 -1.24 -8.03 -8.10
N THR A 119 -0.11 -8.30 -8.76
CA THR A 119 0.85 -9.31 -8.31
C THR A 119 1.63 -8.80 -7.09
N GLY A 120 1.86 -7.49 -6.99
CA GLY A 120 2.52 -6.84 -5.86
C GLY A 120 1.77 -6.95 -4.52
N ILE A 121 0.43 -6.92 -4.54
CA ILE A 121 -0.40 -7.00 -3.32
C ILE A 121 -0.49 -8.44 -2.78
N SER A 122 -0.38 -9.45 -3.65
CA SER A 122 -0.47 -10.87 -3.25
C SER A 122 0.77 -11.41 -2.53
N SER A 123 1.89 -10.68 -2.59
CA SER A 123 3.20 -11.10 -2.05
C SER A 123 3.40 -10.75 -0.57
N LEU A 124 2.64 -9.79 -0.03
CA LEU A 124 2.67 -9.44 1.38
C LEU A 124 1.76 -10.41 2.14
N GLY A 125 2.31 -11.57 2.52
CA GLY A 125 1.64 -12.68 3.21
C GLY A 125 1.05 -12.34 4.59
N GLY A 126 0.19 -11.33 4.68
CA GLY A 126 -0.48 -10.87 5.88
C GLY A 126 -1.95 -10.60 5.60
N ALA A 127 -2.79 -11.46 6.15
CA ALA A 127 -4.24 -11.32 6.33
C ALA A 127 -5.07 -10.96 5.09
N THR A 128 -5.97 -11.87 4.73
CA THR A 128 -7.13 -11.68 3.87
C THR A 128 -7.78 -10.31 4.11
N VAL A 129 -7.39 -9.29 3.34
CA VAL A 129 -8.14 -8.04 3.28
C VAL A 129 -9.53 -8.39 2.77
N ALA A 130 -10.55 -7.97 3.52
CA ALA A 130 -11.94 -8.27 3.18
C ALA A 130 -12.21 -7.86 1.73
N SER A 131 -12.61 -8.87 0.94
CA SER A 131 -12.79 -8.91 -0.52
C SER A 131 -13.79 -7.87 -1.10
N GLY A 132 -14.17 -6.82 -0.38
CA GLY A 132 -15.16 -5.83 -0.79
C GLY A 132 -14.60 -4.55 -1.42
N TYR A 133 -13.34 -4.20 -1.17
CA TYR A 133 -12.75 -2.93 -1.65
C TYR A 133 -11.58 -3.10 -2.63
N LEU A 134 -11.06 -4.32 -2.79
CA LEU A 134 -9.98 -4.70 -3.71
C LEU A 134 -10.33 -5.93 -4.55
N SER A 135 -11.61 -6.17 -4.80
CA SER A 135 -11.98 -7.12 -5.83
C SER A 135 -11.57 -6.51 -7.17
N ASN A 136 -10.47 -6.98 -7.77
CA ASN A 136 -10.36 -6.97 -9.23
C ASN A 136 -11.69 -7.54 -9.73
N PRO A 137 -12.58 -6.74 -10.37
CA PRO A 137 -13.86 -7.24 -10.82
C PRO A 137 -13.55 -8.34 -11.83
N GLY A 138 -13.68 -9.59 -11.37
CA GLY A 138 -12.93 -10.74 -11.86
C GLY A 138 -12.58 -10.68 -13.34
N GLY A 139 -11.29 -10.60 -13.64
CA GLY A 139 -10.80 -10.74 -15.01
C GLY A 139 -11.39 -12.00 -15.66
N GLN A 140 -11.76 -11.90 -16.93
CA GLN A 140 -12.31 -13.03 -17.67
C GLN A 140 -11.32 -14.18 -17.67
N THR A 141 -11.74 -15.34 -17.19
CA THR A 141 -10.89 -16.54 -17.16
C THR A 141 -11.04 -17.30 -18.47
N GLN A 142 -9.92 -17.60 -19.13
CA GLN A 142 -9.91 -18.42 -20.33
C GLN A 142 -10.48 -19.82 -20.03
N ILE A 143 -11.31 -20.32 -20.94
CA ILE A 143 -11.76 -21.72 -20.88
C ILE A 143 -10.57 -22.63 -21.19
N ALA A 144 -10.06 -23.32 -20.17
CA ALA A 144 -8.91 -24.20 -20.32
C ALA A 144 -9.21 -25.41 -21.21
N GLN A 145 -8.19 -25.91 -21.92
CA GLN A 145 -8.30 -27.04 -22.85
C GLN A 145 -8.99 -28.26 -22.24
N ALA A 146 -8.66 -28.59 -20.99
CA ALA A 146 -9.20 -29.77 -20.28
C ALA A 146 -10.65 -29.59 -19.81
N THR A 147 -11.21 -28.37 -19.85
CA THR A 147 -12.58 -28.12 -19.42
C THR A 147 -13.55 -28.36 -20.56
N GLY A 148 -14.55 -29.21 -20.33
CA GLY A 148 -15.50 -29.62 -21.35
C GLY A 148 -14.86 -30.37 -22.52
N THR A 149 -15.70 -30.88 -23.41
CA THR A 149 -15.27 -31.59 -24.63
C THR A 149 -15.17 -30.59 -25.77
N ALA A 150 -14.04 -30.56 -26.48
CA ALA A 150 -13.91 -29.75 -27.68
C ALA A 150 -14.76 -30.35 -28.82
N ILE A 151 -15.55 -29.52 -29.49
CA ILE A 151 -16.52 -29.90 -30.54
C ILE A 151 -16.35 -28.98 -31.75
N GLY A 152 -16.74 -29.44 -32.94
CA GLY A 152 -16.64 -28.65 -34.17
C GLY A 152 -16.19 -29.47 -35.38
N ASP A 153 -16.15 -28.82 -36.54
CA ASP A 153 -15.76 -29.42 -37.82
C ASP A 153 -14.34 -29.04 -38.28
N MET A 154 -13.67 -28.12 -37.55
CA MET A 154 -12.28 -27.72 -37.78
C MET A 154 -11.30 -28.82 -37.32
N THR A 155 -11.41 -29.99 -37.95
CA THR A 155 -10.68 -31.22 -37.65
C THR A 155 -9.35 -31.34 -38.41
N GLY A 156 -9.07 -30.44 -39.35
CA GLY A 156 -7.79 -30.35 -40.05
C GLY A 156 -6.68 -29.72 -39.20
N SER A 157 -5.44 -29.85 -39.67
CA SER A 157 -4.23 -29.30 -39.03
C SER A 157 -4.07 -29.74 -37.56
N GLY A 158 -4.04 -28.83 -36.59
CA GLY A 158 -3.95 -29.17 -35.17
C GLY A 158 -5.24 -29.73 -34.58
N GLY A 159 -6.32 -29.76 -35.36
CA GLY A 159 -7.63 -30.24 -34.95
C GLY A 159 -8.33 -29.32 -33.95
N VAL A 160 -9.56 -29.70 -33.58
CA VAL A 160 -10.47 -28.90 -32.75
C VAL A 160 -9.89 -28.50 -31.39
N ALA A 161 -9.00 -29.32 -30.82
CA ALA A 161 -8.40 -29.08 -29.51
C ALA A 161 -7.37 -27.93 -29.52
N ALA A 162 -6.78 -27.61 -30.67
CA ALA A 162 -5.83 -26.51 -30.82
C ALA A 162 -6.49 -25.13 -30.59
N ALA A 163 -7.80 -25.01 -30.84
CA ALA A 163 -8.54 -23.77 -30.58
C ALA A 163 -8.63 -23.40 -29.08
N PHE A 164 -8.31 -24.34 -28.18
CA PHE A 164 -8.45 -24.18 -26.72
C PHE A 164 -7.18 -24.50 -25.93
N ASP A 165 -6.03 -24.66 -26.59
CA ASP A 165 -4.78 -25.11 -25.97
C ASP A 165 -3.99 -24.01 -25.23
N GLY A 166 -4.47 -22.76 -25.30
CA GLY A 166 -3.84 -21.60 -24.67
C GLY A 166 -2.78 -20.90 -25.53
N THR A 167 -2.38 -21.49 -26.65
CA THR A 167 -1.37 -20.94 -27.55
C THR A 167 -2.01 -19.99 -28.56
N THR A 168 -1.77 -18.69 -28.41
CA THR A 168 -2.41 -17.66 -29.25
C THR A 168 -1.65 -17.32 -30.53
N ALA A 169 -0.50 -17.96 -30.76
CA ALA A 169 0.37 -17.73 -31.92
C ALA A 169 0.84 -19.07 -32.50
N GLN A 170 0.09 -19.58 -33.47
CA GLN A 170 0.35 -20.85 -34.14
C GLN A 170 0.27 -20.68 -35.66
N THR A 171 1.02 -21.48 -36.43
CA THR A 171 0.90 -21.46 -37.90
C THR A 171 -0.34 -22.25 -38.34
N ASN A 172 -0.70 -22.13 -39.62
CA ASN A 172 -1.76 -22.94 -40.25
C ASN A 172 -1.63 -24.45 -40.01
N ALA A 173 -0.42 -24.97 -39.78
CA ALA A 173 -0.20 -26.39 -39.54
C ALA A 173 -0.52 -26.83 -38.10
N GLN A 174 -0.50 -25.91 -37.12
CA GLN A 174 -0.77 -26.23 -35.71
C GLN A 174 -2.11 -25.68 -35.21
N GLY A 175 -2.69 -24.67 -35.87
CA GLY A 175 -4.03 -24.18 -35.52
C GLY A 175 -5.14 -25.15 -35.91
N ALA A 176 -6.34 -24.95 -35.35
CA ALA A 176 -7.55 -25.61 -35.81
C ALA A 176 -7.91 -25.09 -37.21
N GLY A 177 -8.25 -25.98 -38.15
CA GLY A 177 -8.55 -25.62 -39.53
C GLY A 177 -9.66 -26.47 -40.14
N ASN A 178 -10.44 -25.87 -41.05
CA ASN A 178 -11.36 -26.57 -41.95
C ASN A 178 -10.98 -26.28 -43.40
N ALA A 179 -11.08 -27.28 -44.28
CA ALA A 179 -10.77 -27.13 -45.69
C ALA A 179 -12.03 -26.69 -46.47
N GLY A 180 -12.23 -25.38 -46.56
CA GLY A 180 -13.28 -24.74 -47.37
C GLY A 180 -14.60 -24.54 -46.62
N GLY A 181 -15.14 -23.32 -46.73
CA GLY A 181 -16.39 -22.93 -46.06
C GLY A 181 -16.18 -22.35 -44.66
N ALA A 182 -17.28 -22.17 -43.93
CA ALA A 182 -17.24 -21.73 -42.54
C ALA A 182 -16.72 -22.87 -41.64
N GLY A 183 -15.82 -22.55 -40.72
CA GLY A 183 -15.34 -23.49 -39.69
C GLY A 183 -16.02 -23.23 -38.35
N PHE A 184 -16.36 -24.28 -37.63
CA PHE A 184 -16.98 -24.25 -36.32
C PHE A 184 -16.07 -24.93 -35.29
N VAL A 185 -15.88 -24.27 -34.15
CA VAL A 185 -15.22 -24.79 -32.95
C VAL A 185 -16.00 -24.37 -31.72
N GLY A 186 -16.01 -25.21 -30.69
CA GLY A 186 -16.76 -24.95 -29.47
C GLY A 186 -16.39 -25.89 -28.32
N LYS A 187 -17.09 -25.69 -27.21
CA LYS A 187 -16.98 -26.50 -25.99
C LYS A 187 -18.36 -27.02 -25.59
N ASP A 188 -18.45 -28.33 -25.41
CA ASP A 188 -19.57 -28.98 -24.75
C ASP A 188 -19.26 -29.16 -23.26
N TRP A 189 -20.19 -28.72 -22.41
CA TRP A 189 -20.07 -28.79 -20.96
C TRP A 189 -20.74 -30.02 -20.36
N GLY A 190 -21.37 -30.85 -21.20
CA GLY A 190 -22.15 -32.02 -20.80
C GLY A 190 -23.64 -31.71 -20.70
N ALA A 191 -24.45 -32.77 -20.77
CA ALA A 191 -25.91 -32.67 -20.73
C ALA A 191 -26.41 -31.95 -19.47
N GLY A 192 -27.26 -30.94 -19.65
CA GLY A 192 -27.85 -30.16 -18.56
C GLY A 192 -26.92 -29.13 -17.91
N VAL A 193 -25.70 -28.94 -18.44
CA VAL A 193 -24.76 -27.94 -17.91
C VAL A 193 -24.79 -26.68 -18.76
N THR A 194 -25.25 -25.58 -18.16
CA THR A 194 -25.24 -24.25 -18.80
C THR A 194 -24.07 -23.42 -18.25
N LYS A 195 -23.39 -22.70 -19.13
CA LYS A 195 -22.37 -21.71 -18.77
C LYS A 195 -22.74 -20.35 -19.35
N THR A 196 -22.41 -19.30 -18.61
CA THR A 196 -22.47 -17.93 -19.11
C THR A 196 -21.14 -17.56 -19.74
N LEU A 197 -21.17 -17.18 -21.01
CA LEU A 197 -20.01 -16.61 -21.70
C LEU A 197 -20.07 -15.09 -21.56
N THR A 198 -19.04 -14.50 -20.95
CA THR A 198 -18.95 -13.05 -20.77
C THR A 198 -18.15 -12.37 -21.89
N GLY A 199 -17.38 -13.15 -22.66
CA GLY A 199 -16.51 -12.67 -23.71
C GLY A 199 -15.86 -13.80 -24.49
N PHE A 200 -15.32 -13.50 -25.67
CA PHE A 200 -14.47 -14.40 -26.43
C PHE A 200 -13.40 -13.64 -27.19
N LYS A 201 -12.29 -14.34 -27.47
CA LYS A 201 -11.23 -13.90 -28.37
C LYS A 201 -10.98 -14.99 -29.39
N VAL A 202 -10.78 -14.61 -30.64
CA VAL A 202 -10.38 -15.51 -31.73
C VAL A 202 -9.06 -15.02 -32.27
N TYR A 203 -8.11 -15.94 -32.40
CA TYR A 203 -6.77 -15.68 -32.90
C TYR A 203 -6.62 -16.34 -34.27
N GLY A 204 -6.34 -15.54 -35.28
CA GLY A 204 -5.91 -16.01 -36.58
C GLY A 204 -4.50 -16.56 -36.49
N THR A 205 -4.15 -17.45 -37.41
CA THR A 205 -2.83 -18.06 -37.46
C THR A 205 -1.75 -17.02 -37.79
N SER A 206 -0.53 -17.28 -37.33
CA SER A 206 0.61 -16.36 -37.48
C SER A 206 1.08 -16.16 -38.91
N ASN A 207 0.60 -16.96 -39.86
CA ASN A 207 0.96 -16.89 -41.27
C ASN A 207 -0.22 -16.94 -42.25
N GLY A 208 -1.46 -17.10 -41.76
CA GLY A 208 -2.66 -17.22 -42.59
C GLY A 208 -3.85 -16.37 -42.15
N GLY A 209 -3.88 -15.88 -40.90
CA GLY A 209 -5.03 -15.18 -40.35
C GLY A 209 -6.21 -16.10 -40.05
N PHE A 210 -7.44 -15.61 -40.20
CA PHE A 210 -8.65 -16.42 -40.00
C PHE A 210 -9.00 -17.27 -41.22
N ASP A 211 -8.68 -16.78 -42.42
CA ASP A 211 -8.81 -17.46 -43.70
C ASP A 211 -7.51 -17.32 -44.50
N SER A 212 -6.75 -18.42 -44.55
CA SER A 212 -5.46 -18.49 -45.27
C SER A 212 -5.60 -18.60 -46.79
N ALA A 213 -6.82 -18.76 -47.32
CA ALA A 213 -7.07 -18.87 -48.75
C ALA A 213 -7.41 -17.53 -49.40
N SER A 214 -8.20 -16.67 -48.72
CA SER A 214 -8.72 -15.44 -49.35
C SER A 214 -8.15 -14.14 -48.77
N TYR A 215 -7.48 -14.15 -47.60
CA TYR A 215 -6.91 -12.96 -46.92
C TYR A 215 -7.80 -11.70 -46.93
N GLY A 216 -9.11 -11.90 -46.94
CA GLY A 216 -10.11 -10.85 -47.13
C GLY A 216 -10.74 -10.43 -45.81
N THR A 217 -12.07 -10.40 -45.75
CA THR A 217 -12.80 -10.25 -44.50
C THR A 217 -13.58 -11.51 -44.18
N VAL A 218 -13.70 -11.81 -42.90
CA VAL A 218 -14.49 -12.94 -42.38
C VAL A 218 -15.66 -12.43 -41.56
N THR A 219 -16.62 -13.33 -41.33
CA THR A 219 -17.67 -13.15 -40.34
C THR A 219 -17.32 -14.01 -39.13
N ILE A 220 -17.36 -13.41 -37.94
CA ILE A 220 -17.15 -14.11 -36.67
C ILE A 220 -18.48 -14.09 -35.93
N SER A 221 -18.94 -15.27 -35.50
CA SER A 221 -20.20 -15.41 -34.78
C SER A 221 -20.05 -16.36 -33.59
N LEU A 222 -20.76 -16.05 -32.51
CA LEU A 222 -20.85 -16.88 -31.32
C LEU A 222 -22.28 -17.40 -31.20
N HIS A 223 -22.42 -18.69 -30.95
CA HIS A 223 -23.72 -19.33 -30.79
C HIS A 223 -23.77 -20.17 -29.51
N GLY A 224 -24.95 -20.26 -28.91
CA GLY A 224 -25.27 -21.21 -27.84
C GLY A 224 -26.17 -22.33 -28.35
N ASN A 225 -25.99 -23.55 -27.85
CA ASN A 225 -26.85 -24.68 -28.20
C ASN A 225 -27.04 -25.63 -27.01
N SER A 226 -28.22 -26.24 -26.90
CA SER A 226 -28.58 -27.30 -25.97
C SER A 226 -28.33 -28.73 -26.49
N VAL A 227 -28.09 -28.92 -27.80
CA VAL A 227 -28.03 -30.26 -28.45
C VAL A 227 -26.81 -30.49 -29.36
N ASN A 228 -25.76 -29.66 -29.27
CA ASN A 228 -24.51 -29.82 -30.03
C ASN A 228 -24.69 -29.96 -31.56
N ASP A 229 -25.55 -29.12 -32.14
CA ASP A 229 -25.86 -29.05 -33.57
C ASP A 229 -25.71 -27.61 -34.11
N PRO A 230 -24.74 -27.30 -34.98
CA PRO A 230 -24.55 -25.93 -35.48
C PRO A 230 -25.75 -25.38 -36.28
N VAL A 231 -26.69 -26.21 -36.73
CA VAL A 231 -27.89 -25.78 -37.48
C VAL A 231 -29.00 -25.27 -36.54
N THR A 232 -29.10 -25.82 -35.33
CA THR A 232 -30.14 -25.45 -34.36
C THR A 232 -29.65 -24.47 -33.29
N SER A 233 -28.47 -23.87 -33.50
CA SER A 233 -27.86 -23.00 -32.52
C SER A 233 -28.54 -21.62 -32.46
N THR A 234 -28.56 -21.03 -31.27
CA THR A 234 -29.02 -19.65 -31.05
C THR A 234 -27.83 -18.69 -31.17
N SER A 235 -27.91 -17.72 -32.08
CA SER A 235 -26.88 -16.69 -32.23
C SER A 235 -26.86 -15.75 -31.02
N LEU A 236 -25.68 -15.59 -30.41
CA LEU A 236 -25.43 -14.69 -29.27
C LEU A 236 -24.62 -13.45 -29.68
N PHE A 237 -23.89 -13.54 -30.79
CA PHE A 237 -23.12 -12.44 -31.36
C PHE A 237 -22.78 -12.72 -32.83
N SER A 238 -22.75 -11.69 -33.66
CA SER A 238 -22.25 -11.79 -35.04
C SER A 238 -21.66 -10.46 -35.51
N VAL A 239 -20.50 -10.52 -36.15
CA VAL A 239 -19.85 -9.37 -36.79
C VAL A 239 -19.29 -9.79 -38.14
N SER A 240 -19.50 -8.97 -39.16
CA SER A 240 -18.94 -9.15 -40.50
C SER A 240 -17.91 -8.07 -40.79
N GLY A 241 -17.03 -8.31 -41.77
CA GLY A 241 -16.01 -7.34 -42.16
C GLY A 241 -14.74 -7.38 -41.30
N VAL A 242 -14.53 -8.46 -40.54
CA VAL A 242 -13.30 -8.62 -39.74
C VAL A 242 -12.14 -8.96 -40.68
N SER A 243 -11.11 -8.11 -40.69
CA SER A 243 -9.93 -8.33 -41.55
C SER A 243 -9.21 -9.63 -41.21
N SER A 244 -8.92 -10.43 -42.24
CA SER A 244 -8.13 -11.65 -42.13
C SER A 244 -6.71 -11.40 -42.64
N THR A 245 -5.80 -11.16 -41.71
CA THR A 245 -4.36 -11.05 -41.95
C THR A 245 -3.61 -11.97 -41.01
N ALA A 246 -2.34 -12.27 -41.31
CA ALA A 246 -1.47 -12.99 -40.38
C ALA A 246 -1.53 -12.38 -38.97
N SER A 247 -1.68 -13.23 -37.95
CA SER A 247 -1.83 -12.84 -36.54
C SER A 247 -3.03 -11.92 -36.24
N ALA A 248 -4.06 -11.90 -37.08
CA ALA A 248 -5.27 -11.13 -36.81
C ALA A 248 -5.93 -11.60 -35.50
N ILE A 249 -6.48 -10.65 -34.74
CA ILE A 249 -7.15 -10.92 -33.47
C ILE A 249 -8.50 -10.23 -33.51
N PHE A 250 -9.54 -10.95 -33.12
CA PHE A 250 -10.85 -10.38 -32.86
C PHE A 250 -11.24 -10.69 -31.42
N ALA A 251 -11.79 -9.68 -30.73
CA ALA A 251 -12.21 -9.81 -29.34
C ALA A 251 -13.54 -9.10 -29.13
N GLN A 252 -14.48 -9.81 -28.50
CA GLN A 252 -15.71 -9.24 -27.95
C GLN A 252 -15.77 -9.64 -26.49
N LEU A 253 -15.45 -8.72 -25.58
CA LEU A 253 -15.28 -9.02 -24.14
C LEU A 253 -16.49 -8.57 -23.28
N SER A 254 -17.54 -8.06 -23.91
CA SER A 254 -18.78 -7.65 -23.24
C SER A 254 -19.93 -7.61 -24.25
N GLY A 255 -21.16 -7.41 -23.78
CA GLY A 255 -22.33 -7.22 -24.66
C GLY A 255 -22.71 -8.43 -25.50
N ILE A 256 -22.44 -9.64 -25.01
CA ILE A 256 -22.95 -10.89 -25.58
C ILE A 256 -24.32 -11.15 -24.95
N THR A 257 -25.36 -11.36 -25.76
CA THR A 257 -26.75 -11.58 -25.32
C THR A 257 -27.39 -12.73 -26.05
#